data_AF-A0A953QZS6-F1
#
_entry.id   AF-A0A953QZS6-F1
#
_cell.length_a   1.000
_cell.length_b   1.000
_cell.length_c   1.000
_cell.angle_alpha   90.00
_cell.angle_beta   90.00
_cell.angle_gamma   90.00
#
_symmetry.space_group_name_H-M   'P 1'
#
loop_
_entity.id
_entity.type
_entity.pdbx_description
1 polymer ?
#
loop_
_entity_poly.entity_id
_entity_poly.type
_entity_poly.pdbx_seq_one_letter_code
_entity_poly.pdbx_strand_id
1 'polypeptide(L)'
;MAQLFHRSTNALANISIAAVVLGAGLLIAFAYSMDRGAYITDVKVVKEQPVPFSHKHHVTDDGIDCRYCHTSVETSSFAGLPATEICMSCHSQIWANAAMLEPVRASFRSGESIEWTRVHDLPDFVYFNHSIHINKGIGCATCHGRVDQMPLMYKENTLYMNWCVNCHRNPEKYVRPRDQVFNMAYEAPANQEELGKKLVEEYHIQSLTDCYTCHR
;
A
#
# COMPACT_ATOMS: atom_id res chain seq x y z
N MET A 1 -35.25 60.12 -2.52
CA MET A 1 -35.43 58.68 -2.20
C MET A 1 -35.05 58.46 -0.74
N ALA A 2 -35.90 57.80 0.05
CA ALA A 2 -35.59 57.50 1.45
C ALA A 2 -34.48 56.44 1.53
N GLN A 3 -33.52 56.62 2.44
CA GLN A 3 -32.46 55.64 2.67
C GLN A 3 -33.06 54.41 3.34
N LEU A 4 -33.14 53.30 2.59
CA LEU A 4 -33.75 52.05 3.06
C LEU A 4 -32.84 51.25 4.00
N PHE A 5 -31.52 51.34 3.85
CA PHE A 5 -30.54 50.59 4.66
C PHE A 5 -29.50 51.52 5.31
N HIS A 6 -29.14 51.22 6.57
CA HIS A 6 -28.11 51.96 7.30
C HIS A 6 -26.73 51.76 6.65
N ARG A 7 -25.81 52.74 6.77
CA ARG A 7 -24.48 52.68 6.11
C ARG A 7 -23.65 51.48 6.54
N SER A 8 -23.87 50.96 7.76
CA SER A 8 -23.23 49.74 8.27
C SER A 8 -23.62 48.48 7.50
N THR A 9 -24.75 48.48 6.78
CA THR A 9 -25.22 47.32 6.01
C THR A 9 -24.23 46.95 4.89
N ASN A 10 -23.48 47.91 4.32
CA ASN A 10 -22.41 47.60 3.35
C ASN A 10 -21.26 46.81 3.98
N ALA A 11 -20.83 47.20 5.18
CA ALA A 11 -19.78 46.48 5.90
C ALA A 11 -20.25 45.09 6.32
N LEU A 12 -21.49 44.97 6.82
CA LEU A 12 -22.10 43.69 7.18
C LEU A 12 -22.24 42.76 5.98
N ALA A 13 -22.69 43.27 4.83
CA ALA A 13 -22.79 42.48 3.60
C ALA A 13 -21.41 41.96 3.17
N ASN A 14 -20.39 42.81 3.12
CA ASN A 14 -19.03 42.40 2.75
C ASN A 14 -18.44 41.38 3.72
N ILE A 15 -18.60 41.58 5.03
CA ILE A 15 -18.12 40.63 6.04
C ILE A 15 -18.87 39.30 5.93
N SER A 16 -20.20 39.32 5.72
CA SER A 16 -20.98 38.09 5.56
C SER A 16 -20.56 37.28 4.34
N ILE A 17 -20.32 37.94 3.19
CA ILE A 17 -19.85 37.28 1.98
C ILE A 17 -18.45 36.69 2.21
N ALA A 18 -17.53 37.46 2.79
CA ALA A 18 -16.20 36.97 3.12
C ALA A 18 -16.24 35.79 4.10
N ALA A 19 -17.09 35.86 5.13
CA ALA A 19 -17.26 34.79 6.12
C ALA A 19 -17.83 33.52 5.48
N VAL A 20 -18.80 33.64 4.57
CA VAL A 20 -19.36 32.49 3.84
C VAL A 20 -18.32 31.86 2.92
N VAL A 21 -17.57 32.66 2.15
CA VAL A 21 -16.53 32.15 1.25
C VAL A 21 -15.41 31.48 2.03
N LEU A 22 -14.93 32.10 3.11
CA LEU A 22 -13.90 31.53 3.98
C LEU A 22 -14.40 30.28 4.69
N GLY A 23 -15.63 30.30 5.21
CA GLY A 23 -16.26 29.15 5.85
C GLY A 23 -16.40 27.97 4.90
N ALA A 24 -16.87 28.20 3.67
CA ALA A 24 -16.95 27.17 2.64
C ALA A 24 -15.56 26.63 2.26
N GLY A 25 -14.57 27.51 2.09
CA GLY A 25 -13.19 27.10 1.81
C GLY A 25 -12.59 26.23 2.92
N LEU A 26 -12.80 26.59 4.19
CA LEU A 26 -12.36 25.82 5.34
C LEU A 26 -13.07 24.47 5.43
N LEU A 27 -14.37 24.41 5.17
CA LEU A 27 -15.13 23.15 5.16
C LEU A 27 -14.65 22.21 4.06
N ILE A 28 -14.40 22.73 2.85
CA ILE A 28 -13.86 21.94 1.74
C ILE A 28 -12.45 21.42 2.09
N ALA A 29 -11.58 22.29 2.61
CA ALA A 29 -10.24 21.91 3.02
C ALA A 29 -10.26 20.84 4.13
N PHE A 30 -11.16 20.98 5.10
CA PHE A 30 -11.34 20.00 6.17
C PHE A 30 -11.83 18.65 5.62
N ALA A 31 -12.87 18.66 4.77
CA ALA A 31 -13.40 17.45 4.15
C ALA A 31 -12.33 16.74 3.31
N TYR A 32 -11.57 17.48 2.51
CA TYR A 32 -10.47 16.96 1.71
C TYR A 32 -9.35 16.35 2.59
N SER A 33 -8.98 17.03 3.69
CA SER A 33 -7.98 16.52 4.62
C SER A 33 -8.44 15.25 5.34
N MET A 34 -9.74 15.11 5.61
CA MET A 34 -10.29 13.91 6.25
C MET A 34 -10.31 12.72 5.29
N ASP A 35 -10.80 12.92 4.06
CA ASP A 35 -10.83 11.90 3.00
C ASP A 35 -9.42 11.35 2.72
N ARG A 36 -8.43 12.23 2.62
CA ARG A 36 -7.03 11.87 2.35
C ARG A 36 -6.25 11.45 3.61
N GLY A 37 -6.87 11.52 4.78
CA GLY A 37 -6.24 11.29 6.07
C GLY A 37 -6.10 9.80 6.42
N ALA A 38 -5.26 9.51 7.41
CA ALA A 38 -5.06 8.15 7.93
C ALA A 38 -6.35 7.52 8.49
N TYR A 39 -7.28 8.34 8.97
CA TYR A 39 -8.56 7.88 9.56
C TYR A 39 -9.46 7.16 8.55
N ILE A 40 -9.50 7.61 7.29
CA ILE A 40 -10.30 6.98 6.24
C ILE A 40 -9.49 5.93 5.47
N THR A 41 -8.18 6.18 5.31
CA THR A 41 -7.31 5.32 4.50
C THR A 41 -6.76 4.10 5.24
N ASP A 42 -6.88 4.03 6.57
CA ASP A 42 -6.22 3.05 7.45
C ASP A 42 -4.71 2.92 7.21
N VAL A 43 -4.06 3.97 6.71
CA VAL A 43 -2.61 3.99 6.56
C VAL A 43 -1.98 3.99 7.95
N LYS A 44 -1.00 3.11 8.15
CA LYS A 44 -0.31 2.88 9.44
C LYS A 44 -1.21 2.36 10.56
N VAL A 45 -2.39 1.84 10.21
CA VAL A 45 -3.26 1.12 11.14
C VAL A 45 -2.99 -0.38 11.01
N VAL A 46 -2.65 -1.01 12.13
CA VAL A 46 -2.46 -2.47 12.21
C VAL A 46 -3.84 -3.12 12.30
N LYS A 47 -4.07 -4.13 11.46
CA LYS A 47 -5.27 -4.97 11.54
C LYS A 47 -5.00 -6.21 12.38
N GLU A 48 -5.99 -6.61 13.17
CA GLU A 48 -5.95 -7.85 13.93
C GLU A 48 -5.85 -9.05 12.98
N GLN A 49 -5.01 -10.02 13.36
CA GLN A 49 -4.77 -11.24 12.60
C GLN A 49 -5.05 -12.45 13.50
N PRO A 50 -5.47 -13.59 12.93
CA PRO A 50 -5.68 -14.82 13.71
C PRO A 50 -4.42 -15.28 14.44
N VAL A 51 -3.26 -15.01 13.85
CA VAL A 51 -1.93 -15.25 14.41
C VAL A 51 -1.14 -13.95 14.28
N PRO A 52 -0.47 -13.47 15.34
CA PRO A 52 0.32 -12.24 15.27
C PRO A 52 1.64 -12.50 14.54
N PHE A 53 1.56 -12.66 13.21
CA PHE A 53 2.69 -12.94 12.34
C PHE A 53 3.61 -11.72 12.23
N SER A 54 4.88 -11.90 12.62
CA SER A 54 5.90 -10.86 12.54
C SER A 54 6.74 -10.99 11.29
N HIS A 55 6.53 -10.10 10.31
CA HIS A 55 7.39 -10.02 9.14
C HIS A 55 8.81 -9.61 9.54
N LYS A 56 8.95 -8.73 10.52
CA LYS A 56 10.27 -8.33 11.03
C LYS A 56 11.10 -9.53 11.50
N HIS A 57 10.47 -10.43 12.25
CA HIS A 57 11.17 -11.60 12.76
C HIS A 57 11.63 -12.52 11.63
N HIS A 58 10.69 -12.93 10.76
CA HIS A 58 11.01 -13.88 9.70
C HIS A 58 11.95 -13.30 8.64
N VAL A 59 11.83 -12.02 8.29
CA VAL A 59 12.60 -11.42 7.20
C VAL A 59 13.93 -10.84 7.71
N THR A 60 13.91 -9.99 8.74
CA THR A 60 15.13 -9.32 9.22
C THR A 60 15.93 -10.18 10.17
N ASP A 61 15.28 -10.84 11.14
CA ASP A 61 16.03 -11.61 12.14
C ASP A 61 16.49 -12.96 11.58
N ASP A 62 15.62 -13.64 10.82
CA ASP A 62 15.90 -15.00 10.29
C ASP A 62 16.40 -15.00 8.82
N GLY A 63 16.32 -13.88 8.10
CA GLY A 63 16.81 -13.76 6.73
C GLY A 63 15.98 -14.48 5.67
N ILE A 64 14.70 -14.75 5.93
CA ILE A 64 13.81 -15.45 4.99
C ILE A 64 13.41 -14.51 3.85
N ASP A 65 13.66 -14.95 2.62
CA ASP A 65 13.26 -14.23 1.41
C ASP A 65 11.71 -14.20 1.27
N CYS A 66 11.17 -13.05 0.85
CA CYS A 66 9.73 -12.83 0.69
C CYS A 66 9.03 -13.91 -0.15
N ARG A 67 9.72 -14.46 -1.17
CA ARG A 67 9.18 -15.46 -2.11
C ARG A 67 9.03 -16.84 -1.48
N TYR A 68 9.67 -17.10 -0.34
CA TYR A 68 9.49 -18.35 0.38
C TYR A 68 8.01 -18.54 0.79
N CYS A 69 7.38 -17.46 1.24
CA CYS A 69 5.95 -17.46 1.61
C CYS A 69 5.05 -16.97 0.47
N HIS A 70 5.48 -15.94 -0.29
CA HIS A 70 4.71 -15.35 -1.39
C HIS A 70 5.16 -15.92 -2.75
N THR A 71 4.94 -17.22 -2.91
CA THR A 71 5.53 -18.02 -4.00
C THR A 71 5.08 -17.64 -5.40
N SER A 72 3.89 -17.05 -5.55
CA SER A 72 3.34 -16.69 -6.86
C SER A 72 3.59 -15.23 -7.25
N VAL A 73 4.31 -14.46 -6.42
CA VAL A 73 4.47 -13.01 -6.62
C VAL A 73 5.14 -12.66 -7.95
N GLU A 74 6.07 -13.49 -8.44
CA GLU A 74 6.81 -13.26 -9.69
C GLU A 74 6.04 -13.68 -10.95
N THR A 75 5.03 -14.53 -10.81
CA THR A 75 4.40 -15.23 -11.95
C THR A 75 2.90 -14.95 -12.09
N SER A 76 2.21 -14.60 -11.01
CA SER A 76 0.77 -14.40 -10.97
C SER A 76 0.37 -12.94 -10.74
N SER A 77 -0.89 -12.62 -11.04
CA SER A 77 -1.48 -11.34 -10.66
C SER A 77 -1.63 -11.19 -9.15
N PHE A 78 -1.68 -12.30 -8.42
CA PHE A 78 -1.82 -12.36 -6.98
C PHE A 78 -0.56 -12.92 -6.33
N ALA A 79 -0.04 -12.23 -5.30
CA ALA A 79 1.17 -12.64 -4.58
C ALA A 79 1.02 -13.96 -3.81
N GLY A 80 -0.22 -14.34 -3.47
CA GLY A 80 -0.48 -15.48 -2.60
C GLY A 80 -0.36 -15.12 -1.12
N LEU A 81 -1.18 -15.74 -0.29
CA LEU A 81 -0.88 -15.92 1.14
C LEU A 81 -0.29 -17.33 1.31
N PRO A 82 0.66 -17.53 2.23
CA PRO A 82 1.28 -18.83 2.40
C PRO A 82 0.25 -19.87 2.84
N ALA A 83 0.36 -21.07 2.29
CA ALA A 83 -0.37 -22.22 2.79
C ALA A 83 0.14 -22.60 4.18
N THR A 84 -0.69 -23.24 4.99
CA THR A 84 -0.36 -23.60 6.37
C THR A 84 0.86 -24.52 6.46
N GLU A 85 1.10 -25.33 5.43
CA GLU A 85 2.26 -26.21 5.29
C GLU A 85 3.59 -25.44 5.29
N ILE A 86 3.63 -24.22 4.75
CA ILE A 86 4.84 -23.37 4.77
C ILE A 86 5.18 -23.02 6.22
N CYS A 87 4.18 -22.63 7.02
CA CYS A 87 4.36 -22.36 8.45
C CYS A 87 4.83 -23.62 9.20
N MET A 88 4.23 -24.77 8.89
CA MET A 88 4.51 -26.03 9.58
C MET A 88 5.83 -26.68 9.17
N SER A 89 6.45 -26.27 8.06
CA SER A 89 7.79 -26.72 7.65
C SER A 89 8.84 -26.47 8.74
N CYS A 90 8.68 -25.39 9.51
CA CYS A 90 9.50 -25.07 10.67
C CYS A 90 8.74 -25.26 11.99
N HIS A 91 7.49 -24.77 12.09
CA HIS A 91 6.74 -24.76 13.35
C HIS A 91 6.24 -26.13 13.83
N SER A 92 6.48 -27.20 13.05
CA SER A 92 6.40 -28.57 13.56
C SER A 92 7.52 -28.91 14.57
N GLN A 93 8.62 -28.15 14.57
CA GLN A 93 9.80 -28.38 15.42
C GLN A 93 10.12 -27.17 16.31
N ILE A 94 10.04 -25.95 15.76
CA ILE A 94 10.34 -24.71 16.49
C ILE A 94 9.07 -24.07 17.05
N TRP A 95 9.09 -23.67 18.31
CA TRP A 95 7.94 -23.07 18.99
C TRP A 95 6.64 -23.91 18.86
N ALA A 96 6.78 -25.22 18.68
CA ALA A 96 5.68 -26.11 18.31
C ALA A 96 4.51 -26.09 19.31
N ASN A 97 4.77 -25.78 20.59
CA ASN A 97 3.77 -25.71 21.65
C ASN A 97 3.39 -24.28 22.05
N ALA A 98 3.85 -23.26 21.33
CA ALA A 98 3.49 -21.87 21.64
C ALA A 98 1.97 -21.67 21.47
N ALA A 99 1.33 -21.07 22.48
CA ALA A 99 -0.12 -20.89 22.51
C ALA A 99 -0.62 -20.04 21.31
N MET A 100 0.13 -19.00 20.95
CA MET A 100 -0.20 -18.12 19.80
C MET A 100 -0.21 -18.82 18.44
N LEU A 101 0.45 -19.98 18.31
CA LEU A 101 0.48 -20.76 17.06
C LEU A 101 -0.62 -21.82 16.99
N GLU A 102 -1.54 -21.87 17.97
CA GLU A 102 -2.64 -22.83 17.92
C GLU A 102 -3.50 -22.71 16.66
N PRO A 103 -3.82 -21.50 16.14
CA PRO A 103 -4.57 -21.41 14.89
C PRO A 103 -3.83 -22.06 13.69
N VAL A 104 -2.49 -21.97 13.64
CA VAL A 104 -1.68 -22.63 12.60
C VAL A 104 -1.78 -24.15 12.73
N ARG A 105 -1.61 -24.67 13.93
CA ARG A 105 -1.70 -26.12 14.18
C ARG A 105 -3.12 -26.65 13.94
N ALA A 106 -4.14 -25.90 14.34
CA ALA A 106 -5.53 -26.25 14.10
C ALA A 106 -5.81 -26.34 12.60
N SER A 107 -5.41 -25.32 11.83
CA SER A 107 -5.49 -25.31 10.37
C SER A 107 -4.79 -26.51 9.75
N PHE A 108 -3.59 -26.87 10.23
CA PHE A 108 -2.86 -28.03 9.72
C PHE A 108 -3.53 -29.37 10.02
N ARG A 109 -4.17 -29.51 11.20
CA ARG A 109 -4.89 -30.75 11.59
C ARG A 109 -6.22 -30.91 10.87
N SER A 110 -6.98 -29.82 10.68
CA SER A 110 -8.31 -29.87 10.06
C SER A 110 -8.25 -29.79 8.54
N GLY A 111 -7.18 -29.22 7.97
CA GLY A 111 -7.10 -28.87 6.55
C GLY A 111 -7.85 -27.59 6.19
N GLU A 112 -8.50 -26.92 7.16
CA GLU A 112 -9.16 -25.63 6.95
C GLU A 112 -8.11 -24.52 6.92
N SER A 113 -8.21 -23.59 5.96
CA SER A 113 -7.23 -22.50 5.81
C SER A 113 -7.38 -21.44 6.90
N ILE A 114 -6.27 -20.79 7.26
CA ILE A 114 -6.29 -19.65 8.18
C ILE A 114 -6.99 -18.46 7.50
N GLU A 115 -8.00 -17.90 8.16
CA GLU A 115 -8.75 -16.73 7.69
C GLU A 115 -7.98 -15.42 7.98
N TRP A 116 -7.02 -15.10 7.14
CA TRP A 116 -6.24 -13.87 7.26
C TRP A 116 -7.07 -12.62 6.98
N THR A 117 -6.85 -11.57 7.78
CA THR A 117 -7.45 -10.26 7.50
C THR A 117 -6.56 -9.50 6.50
N ARG A 118 -7.07 -9.28 5.28
CA ARG A 118 -6.31 -8.58 4.24
C ARG A 118 -6.05 -7.12 4.63
N VAL A 119 -4.77 -6.73 4.61
CA VAL A 119 -4.32 -5.36 4.91
C VAL A 119 -4.43 -4.47 3.67
N HIS A 120 -3.88 -4.93 2.54
CA HIS A 120 -3.98 -4.26 1.25
C HIS A 120 -5.13 -4.86 0.46
N ASP A 121 -6.30 -4.23 0.55
CA ASP A 121 -7.52 -4.68 -0.12
C ASP A 121 -7.96 -3.60 -1.10
N LEU A 122 -7.73 -3.85 -2.39
CA LEU A 122 -8.21 -2.98 -3.47
C LEU A 122 -9.65 -3.37 -3.82
N PRO A 123 -10.49 -2.42 -4.25
CA PRO A 123 -11.85 -2.75 -4.67
C PRO A 123 -11.87 -3.78 -5.80
N ASP A 124 -12.87 -4.66 -5.83
CA ASP A 124 -12.96 -5.78 -6.78
C ASP A 124 -13.00 -5.35 -8.26
N PHE A 125 -13.37 -4.11 -8.55
CA PHE A 125 -13.31 -3.54 -9.90
C PHE A 125 -11.90 -3.07 -10.31
N VAL A 126 -10.89 -3.32 -9.48
CA VAL A 126 -9.48 -3.02 -9.74
C VAL A 126 -8.68 -4.31 -9.90
N TYR A 127 -8.25 -4.57 -11.12
CA TYR A 127 -7.44 -5.72 -11.48
C TYR A 127 -5.97 -5.37 -11.37
N PHE A 128 -5.39 -5.64 -10.20
CA PHE A 128 -3.95 -5.51 -9.97
C PHE A 128 -3.21 -6.78 -10.38
N ASN A 129 -2.02 -6.64 -10.95
CA ASN A 129 -1.18 -7.77 -11.33
C ASN A 129 0.23 -7.63 -10.72
N HIS A 130 0.62 -8.50 -9.78
CA HIS A 130 1.93 -8.44 -9.13
C HIS A 130 3.09 -8.72 -10.10
N SER A 131 3.01 -9.78 -10.89
CA SER A 131 4.13 -10.25 -11.71
C SER A 131 4.62 -9.20 -12.69
N ILE A 132 3.75 -8.41 -13.31
CA ILE A 132 4.18 -7.37 -14.25
C ILE A 132 5.02 -6.29 -13.55
N HIS A 133 4.68 -5.88 -12.34
CA HIS A 133 5.41 -4.85 -11.62
C HIS A 133 6.81 -5.33 -11.22
N ILE A 134 6.91 -6.55 -10.69
CA ILE A 134 8.19 -7.15 -10.33
C ILE A 134 9.09 -7.33 -11.56
N ASN A 135 8.53 -7.89 -12.64
CA ASN A 135 9.29 -8.13 -13.88
C ASN A 135 9.72 -6.82 -14.57
N LYS A 136 9.05 -5.69 -14.27
CA LYS A 136 9.42 -4.34 -14.72
C LYS A 136 10.25 -3.56 -13.69
N GLY A 137 10.75 -4.20 -12.65
CA GLY A 137 11.71 -3.60 -11.72
C GLY A 137 11.07 -2.70 -10.67
N ILE A 138 9.83 -2.96 -10.26
CA ILE A 138 9.20 -2.29 -9.11
C ILE A 138 9.41 -3.14 -7.86
N GLY A 139 10.12 -2.58 -6.88
CA GLY A 139 10.40 -3.27 -5.62
C GLY A 139 9.23 -3.29 -4.64
N CYS A 140 9.18 -4.33 -3.79
CA CYS A 140 8.11 -4.52 -2.81
C CYS A 140 7.98 -3.32 -1.86
N ALA A 141 9.10 -2.75 -1.44
CA ALA A 141 9.16 -1.63 -0.50
C ALA A 141 8.50 -0.34 -1.03
N THR A 142 8.46 -0.13 -2.35
CA THR A 142 7.81 1.04 -2.94
C THR A 142 6.31 1.03 -2.66
N CYS A 143 5.67 -0.14 -2.71
CA CYS A 143 4.23 -0.28 -2.53
C CYS A 143 3.83 -0.60 -1.08
N HIS A 144 4.58 -1.50 -0.42
CA HIS A 144 4.23 -2.02 0.89
C HIS A 144 5.01 -1.39 2.05
N GLY A 145 5.98 -0.51 1.76
CA GLY A 145 6.89 0.04 2.77
C GLY A 145 7.92 -0.98 3.26
N ARG A 146 8.60 -0.67 4.35
CA ARG A 146 9.63 -1.53 4.97
C ARG A 146 9.01 -2.68 5.76
N VAL A 147 8.38 -3.63 5.05
CA VAL A 147 7.71 -4.82 5.63
C VAL A 147 8.69 -5.66 6.45
N ASP A 148 9.95 -5.71 6.05
CA ASP A 148 11.04 -6.32 6.80
C ASP A 148 11.26 -5.69 8.19
N GLN A 149 10.75 -4.48 8.43
CA GLN A 149 10.80 -3.79 9.72
C GLN A 149 9.44 -3.78 10.43
N MET A 150 8.40 -4.42 9.87
CA MET A 150 7.05 -4.44 10.42
C MET A 150 6.82 -5.68 11.29
N PRO A 151 6.71 -5.55 12.63
CA PRO A 151 6.33 -6.68 13.49
C PRO A 151 4.87 -7.08 13.29
N LEU A 152 4.03 -6.16 12.82
CA LEU A 152 2.66 -6.43 12.41
C LEU A 152 2.38 -5.64 11.14
N MET A 153 1.68 -6.26 10.20
CA MET A 153 1.45 -5.67 8.89
C MET A 153 0.46 -4.49 8.97
N TYR A 154 0.79 -3.40 8.26
CA TYR A 154 -0.10 -2.26 8.05
C TYR A 154 0.08 -1.72 6.63
N LYS A 155 -0.83 -0.83 6.18
CA LYS A 155 -0.68 -0.14 4.89
C LYS A 155 0.28 1.04 5.01
N GLU A 156 1.40 1.05 4.28
CA GLU A 156 2.28 2.23 4.23
C GLU A 156 1.71 3.31 3.30
N ASN A 157 1.11 2.89 2.18
CA ASN A 157 0.56 3.78 1.15
C ASN A 157 -0.98 3.69 1.10
N THR A 158 -1.63 4.77 0.66
CA THR A 158 -3.11 4.81 0.54
C THR A 158 -3.65 3.90 -0.57
N LEU A 159 -2.81 3.58 -1.57
CA LEU A 159 -3.19 2.86 -2.79
C LEU A 159 -4.39 3.47 -3.55
N TYR A 160 -4.62 4.77 -3.38
CA TYR A 160 -5.62 5.47 -4.16
C TYR A 160 -5.23 5.53 -5.64
N MET A 161 -6.22 5.62 -6.52
CA MET A 161 -5.99 5.67 -7.97
C MET A 161 -4.97 6.75 -8.35
N ASN A 162 -5.00 7.93 -7.73
CA ASN A 162 -4.05 8.99 -8.04
C ASN A 162 -2.61 8.63 -7.67
N TRP A 163 -2.39 7.84 -6.61
CA TRP A 163 -1.07 7.33 -6.26
C TRP A 163 -0.56 6.37 -7.35
N CYS A 164 -1.39 5.42 -7.79
CA CYS A 164 -1.05 4.49 -8.87
C CYS A 164 -0.78 5.23 -10.19
N VAL A 165 -1.67 6.13 -10.60
CA VAL A 165 -1.55 6.88 -11.85
C VAL A 165 -0.34 7.82 -11.85
N ASN A 166 0.01 8.42 -10.71
CA ASN A 166 1.21 9.24 -10.62
C ASN A 166 2.49 8.42 -10.83
N CYS A 167 2.53 7.19 -10.32
CA CYS A 167 3.61 6.23 -10.59
C CYS A 167 3.63 5.81 -12.06
N HIS A 168 2.47 5.43 -12.63
CA HIS A 168 2.38 5.04 -14.04
C HIS A 168 2.77 6.15 -15.02
N ARG A 169 2.54 7.42 -14.67
CA ARG A 169 2.97 8.59 -15.46
C ARG A 169 4.45 8.89 -15.36
N ASN A 170 5.10 8.52 -14.25
CA ASN A 170 6.51 8.84 -13.98
C ASN A 170 7.23 7.61 -13.37
N PRO A 171 7.28 6.47 -14.08
CA PRO A 171 7.83 5.23 -13.53
C PRO A 171 9.32 5.34 -13.21
N GLU A 172 10.07 6.20 -13.91
CA GLU A 172 11.50 6.44 -13.70
C GLU A 172 11.86 6.87 -12.27
N LYS A 173 10.90 7.42 -11.52
CA LYS A 173 11.12 7.80 -10.12
C LYS A 173 11.16 6.60 -9.16
N TYR A 174 10.70 5.44 -9.60
CA TYR A 174 10.44 4.28 -8.74
C TYR A 174 11.07 2.98 -9.23
N VAL A 175 11.30 2.85 -10.54
CA VAL A 175 11.92 1.67 -11.15
C VAL A 175 13.35 1.52 -10.65
N ARG A 176 13.70 0.29 -10.28
CA ARG A 176 15.02 -0.11 -9.78
C ARG A 176 15.54 -1.31 -10.57
N PRO A 177 16.85 -1.62 -10.48
CA PRO A 177 17.41 -2.84 -11.07
C PRO A 177 16.67 -4.10 -10.59
N ARG A 178 16.46 -5.07 -11.48
CA ARG A 178 15.67 -6.29 -11.18
C ARG A 178 16.24 -7.10 -10.02
N ASP A 179 17.56 -7.14 -9.86
CA ASP A 179 18.26 -7.79 -8.75
C ASP A 179 17.99 -7.12 -7.39
N GLN A 180 17.47 -5.89 -7.38
CA GLN A 180 17.14 -5.12 -6.18
C GLN A 180 15.63 -5.07 -5.87
N VAL A 181 14.79 -5.79 -6.63
CA VAL A 181 13.33 -5.81 -6.43
C VAL A 181 12.94 -6.32 -5.05
N PHE A 182 13.59 -7.39 -4.60
CA PHE A 182 13.34 -8.01 -3.29
C PHE A 182 14.24 -7.46 -2.18
N ASN A 183 15.16 -6.56 -2.50
CA ASN A 183 15.95 -5.86 -1.50
C ASN A 183 15.09 -4.77 -0.82
N MET A 184 14.61 -5.09 0.38
CA MET A 184 13.77 -4.18 1.16
C MET A 184 14.53 -2.95 1.66
N ALA A 185 15.85 -3.04 1.79
CA ALA A 185 16.73 -1.95 2.21
C ALA A 185 17.24 -1.09 1.04
N TYR A 186 16.80 -1.34 -0.19
CA TYR A 186 17.19 -0.52 -1.35
C TYR A 186 16.73 0.93 -1.17
N GLU A 187 17.70 1.84 -1.16
CA GLU A 187 17.47 3.28 -1.21
C GLU A 187 17.74 3.79 -2.62
N ALA A 188 16.85 4.65 -3.12
CA ALA A 188 17.02 5.24 -4.44
C ALA A 188 18.31 6.09 -4.47
N PRO A 189 19.21 5.88 -5.45
CA PRO A 189 20.44 6.65 -5.54
C PRO A 189 20.13 8.12 -5.88
N ALA A 190 21.10 9.00 -5.62
CA ALA A 190 20.96 10.43 -5.90
C ALA A 190 20.60 10.74 -7.37
N ASN A 191 21.00 9.87 -8.30
CA ASN A 191 20.70 9.97 -9.73
C ASN A 191 19.51 9.08 -10.17
N GLN A 192 18.55 8.82 -9.29
CA GLN A 192 17.39 7.95 -9.57
C GLN A 192 16.65 8.30 -10.86
N GLU A 193 16.50 9.58 -11.22
CA GLU A 193 15.81 9.94 -12.47
C GLU A 193 16.57 9.51 -13.72
N GLU A 194 17.91 9.60 -13.70
CA GLU A 194 18.75 9.17 -14.83
C GLU A 194 18.76 7.65 -14.94
N LEU A 195 19.00 6.97 -13.82
CA LEU A 195 18.95 5.51 -13.74
C LEU A 195 17.58 4.99 -14.16
N GLY A 196 16.51 5.58 -13.62
CA GLY A 196 15.14 5.19 -13.90
C GLY A 196 14.77 5.35 -15.36
N LYS A 197 15.18 6.44 -16.02
CA LYS A 197 14.95 6.62 -17.48
C LYS A 197 15.64 5.53 -18.29
N LYS A 198 16.89 5.21 -17.94
CA LYS A 198 17.63 4.11 -18.58
C LYS A 198 16.91 2.76 -18.38
N LEU A 199 16.45 2.48 -17.16
CA LEU A 199 15.74 1.23 -16.86
C LEU A 199 14.35 1.16 -17.52
N VAL A 200 13.64 2.27 -17.63
CA VAL A 200 12.37 2.37 -18.35
C VAL A 200 12.56 2.00 -19.82
N GLU A 201 13.63 2.50 -20.45
CA GLU A 201 13.98 2.16 -21.82
C GLU A 201 14.41 0.69 -21.96
N GLU A 202 15.33 0.24 -21.11
CA GLU A 202 15.88 -1.13 -21.10
C GLU A 202 14.79 -2.19 -20.84
N TYR A 203 13.86 -1.91 -19.93
CA TYR A 203 12.79 -2.83 -19.57
C TYR A 203 11.54 -2.64 -20.42
N HIS A 204 11.56 -1.72 -21.40
CA HIS A 204 10.42 -1.39 -22.27
C HIS A 204 9.16 -1.12 -21.45
N ILE A 205 9.25 -0.20 -20.49
CA ILE A 205 8.14 0.21 -19.62
C ILE A 205 7.33 1.26 -20.37
N GLN A 206 6.02 1.02 -20.48
CA GLN A 206 5.08 1.95 -21.08
C GLN A 206 4.33 2.71 -19.98
N SER A 207 4.07 4.00 -20.20
CA SER A 207 3.17 4.78 -19.35
C SER A 207 1.72 4.40 -19.66
N LEU A 208 1.17 3.46 -18.89
CA LEU A 208 -0.21 2.97 -19.06
C LEU A 208 -1.16 3.69 -18.10
N THR A 209 -2.01 4.57 -18.62
CA THR A 209 -2.97 5.34 -17.79
C THR A 209 -4.43 5.18 -18.21
N ASP A 210 -4.70 4.30 -19.16
CA ASP A 210 -6.05 4.04 -19.65
C ASP A 210 -6.84 3.18 -18.67
N CYS A 211 -8.14 3.44 -18.55
CA CYS A 211 -9.03 2.74 -17.61
C CYS A 211 -8.96 1.21 -17.77
N TYR A 212 -8.90 0.70 -19.00
CA TYR A 212 -8.86 -0.75 -19.29
C TYR A 212 -7.60 -1.45 -18.73
N THR A 213 -6.56 -0.68 -18.38
CA THR A 213 -5.36 -1.23 -17.74
C THR A 213 -5.71 -1.87 -16.39
N CYS A 214 -6.60 -1.24 -15.63
CA CYS A 214 -6.92 -1.62 -14.25
C CYS A 214 -8.40 -1.93 -14.00
N HIS A 215 -9.31 -1.50 -14.87
CA HIS A 215 -10.77 -1.67 -14.72
C HIS A 215 -11.31 -2.47 -15.90
N ARG A 216 -11.49 -3.78 -15.70
CA ARG A 216 -11.88 -4.73 -16.76
C ARG A 216 -13.20 -5.43 -16.48
#